data_AF-A0A4U2E0P9-F1
#
_entry.id   AF-A0A4U2E0P9-F1
#
_cell.length_a   1.000
_cell.length_b   1.000
_cell.length_c   1.000
_cell.angle_alpha   90.00
_cell.angle_beta   90.00
_cell.angle_gamma   90.00
#
_symmetry.space_group_name_H-M   'P 1'
#
loop_
_entity.id
_entity.type
_entity.pdbx_description
1 polymer ?
#
loop_
_entity_poly.entity_id
_entity_poly.type
_entity_poly.pdbx_seq_one_letter_code
_entity_poly.pdbx_strand_id
1 'polypeptide(L)'
;MICIDIDNYYLYPIFMNIDLLFYTTLIFVNFLILVCVCFFDGKHRKIPNNLSKTALIFSIFVALHNGHLMSSLPIAVLCFVVFLILWYLRVIGAGDVKLLCALIIGIQPELVVATLIFIGFLGGVVVSIMYIIGKVVGFDSYKKGIPYGIPIALSCFIFSTVSILSN
;
A
#
# COMPACT_ATOMS: atom_id res chain seq x y z
N MET A 1 41.36 -25.34 -21.35
CA MET A 1 40.10 -25.29 -22.13
C MET A 1 39.15 -24.41 -21.34
N ILE A 2 39.14 -23.12 -21.65
CA ILE A 2 38.21 -22.16 -21.03
C ILE A 2 36.94 -22.25 -21.89
N CYS A 3 35.96 -23.04 -21.47
CA CYS A 3 34.61 -22.90 -22.00
C CYS A 3 34.06 -21.59 -21.45
N ILE A 4 34.28 -20.50 -22.17
CA ILE A 4 33.50 -19.28 -21.97
C ILE A 4 32.15 -19.61 -22.59
N ASP A 5 31.12 -19.83 -21.76
CA ASP A 5 29.73 -19.96 -22.21
C ASP A 5 29.32 -18.64 -22.87
N ILE A 6 29.46 -18.55 -24.19
CA ILE A 6 29.03 -17.41 -25.00
C ILE A 6 27.52 -17.19 -24.86
N ASP A 7 26.77 -18.25 -24.56
CA ASP A 7 25.34 -18.18 -24.26
C ASP A 7 25.04 -17.32 -23.02
N ASN A 8 25.90 -17.32 -22.00
CA ASN A 8 25.71 -16.53 -20.78
C ASN A 8 25.81 -15.01 -21.02
N TYR A 9 26.60 -14.57 -22.01
CA TYR A 9 26.85 -13.14 -22.25
C TYR A 9 25.66 -12.43 -22.92
N TYR A 10 24.88 -13.15 -23.72
CA TYR A 10 23.62 -12.66 -24.28
C TYR A 10 22.42 -12.98 -23.39
N LEU A 11 22.43 -14.10 -22.66
CA LEU A 11 21.38 -14.40 -21.69
C LEU A 11 21.31 -13.34 -20.59
N TYR A 12 22.45 -12.99 -19.98
CA TYR A 12 22.47 -12.10 -18.82
C TYR A 12 21.76 -10.75 -19.05
N PRO A 13 22.01 -9.99 -20.15
CA PRO A 13 21.29 -8.76 -20.42
C PRO A 13 19.81 -9.00 -20.77
N ILE A 14 19.46 -10.14 -21.39
CA ILE A 14 18.06 -10.48 -21.71
C ILE A 14 17.28 -10.78 -20.43
N PHE A 15 17.83 -11.60 -19.53
CA PHE A 15 17.23 -11.90 -18.22
C PHE A 15 17.07 -10.62 -17.39
N MET A 16 18.11 -9.77 -17.31
CA MET A 16 18.06 -8.50 -16.59
C MET A 16 16.97 -7.55 -17.13
N ASN A 17 16.69 -7.56 -18.44
CA ASN A 17 15.65 -6.73 -19.05
C ASN A 17 14.23 -7.26 -18.77
N ILE A 18 14.07 -8.58 -18.64
CA ILE A 18 12.79 -9.21 -18.26
C ILE A 18 12.46 -8.92 -16.80
N ASP A 19 13.42 -9.05 -15.89
CA ASP A 19 13.22 -8.73 -14.48
C ASP A 19 12.86 -7.26 -14.29
N LEU A 20 13.57 -6.36 -14.99
CA LEU A 20 13.26 -4.93 -15.00
C LEU A 20 11.84 -4.64 -15.52
N LEU A 21 11.43 -5.29 -16.62
CA LEU A 21 10.07 -5.18 -17.15
C LEU A 21 9.05 -5.66 -16.11
N PHE A 22 9.33 -6.75 -15.42
CA PHE A 22 8.45 -7.29 -14.40
C PHE A 22 8.28 -6.33 -13.21
N TYR A 23 9.38 -5.83 -12.64
CA TYR A 23 9.33 -4.88 -11.53
C TYR A 23 8.60 -3.59 -11.90
N THR A 24 8.85 -3.06 -13.11
CA THR A 24 8.15 -1.85 -13.59
C THR A 24 6.65 -2.08 -13.73
N THR A 25 6.21 -3.27 -14.19
CA THR A 25 4.78 -3.59 -14.23
C THR A 25 4.13 -3.66 -12.85
N LEU A 26 4.80 -4.26 -11.85
CA LEU A 26 4.31 -4.29 -10.48
C LEU A 26 4.16 -2.88 -9.89
N ILE A 27 5.18 -2.04 -10.05
CA ILE A 27 5.17 -0.66 -9.58
C ILE A 27 4.04 0.13 -10.27
N PHE A 28 3.84 -0.06 -11.57
CA PHE A 28 2.78 0.59 -12.32
C PHE A 28 1.38 0.19 -11.84
N VAL A 29 1.14 -1.11 -11.58
CA VAL A 29 -0.14 -1.59 -11.02
C VAL A 29 -0.37 -1.02 -9.62
N ASN A 30 0.66 -0.99 -8.78
CA ASN A 30 0.57 -0.39 -7.43
C ASN A 30 0.24 1.11 -7.50
N PHE A 31 0.83 1.83 -8.44
CA PHE A 31 0.53 3.23 -8.70
C PHE A 31 -0.93 3.43 -9.15
N LEU A 32 -1.47 2.56 -10.00
CA LEU A 32 -2.88 2.60 -10.41
C LEU A 32 -3.83 2.38 -9.21
N ILE A 33 -3.49 1.47 -8.30
CA ILE A 33 -4.26 1.25 -7.06
C ILE A 33 -4.25 2.52 -6.21
N LEU A 34 -3.08 3.15 -6.02
CA LEU A 34 -2.95 4.42 -5.31
C LEU A 34 -3.86 5.50 -5.90
N VAL A 35 -3.78 5.73 -7.21
CA VAL A 35 -4.59 6.76 -7.90
C VAL A 35 -6.08 6.48 -7.75
N CYS A 36 -6.49 5.22 -7.91
CA CYS A 36 -7.88 4.80 -7.71
C CYS A 36 -8.36 5.09 -6.28
N VAL A 37 -7.58 4.70 -5.25
CA VAL A 37 -7.95 4.95 -3.85
C VAL A 37 -8.08 6.45 -3.60
N CYS A 38 -7.09 7.25 -4.02
CA CYS A 38 -7.11 8.70 -3.86
C CYS A 38 -8.34 9.33 -4.53
N PHE A 39 -8.72 8.86 -5.71
CA PHE A 39 -9.90 9.35 -6.42
C PHE A 39 -11.21 8.99 -5.72
N PHE A 40 -11.40 7.72 -5.32
CA PHE A 40 -12.61 7.27 -4.64
C PHE A 40 -12.75 7.89 -3.24
N ASP A 41 -11.66 7.96 -2.49
CA ASP A 41 -11.65 8.54 -1.16
C ASP A 41 -11.83 10.07 -1.22
N GLY A 42 -11.16 10.75 -2.14
CA GLY A 42 -11.30 12.19 -2.35
C GLY A 42 -12.72 12.60 -2.74
N LYS A 43 -13.32 11.90 -3.73
CA LYS A 43 -14.64 12.25 -4.30
C LYS A 43 -15.82 11.71 -3.50
N HIS A 44 -15.75 10.44 -3.12
CA HIS A 44 -16.89 9.72 -2.53
C HIS A 44 -16.73 9.47 -1.02
N ARG A 45 -15.54 9.72 -0.43
CA ARG A 45 -15.22 9.46 0.99
C ARG A 45 -15.55 8.03 1.42
N LYS A 46 -15.50 7.11 0.46
CA LYS A 46 -15.82 5.70 0.61
C LYS A 46 -14.94 4.89 -0.32
N ILE A 47 -14.21 3.95 0.26
CA ILE A 47 -13.40 2.99 -0.49
C ILE A 47 -14.31 1.80 -0.87
N PRO A 48 -14.53 1.53 -2.16
CA PRO A 48 -15.38 0.42 -2.58
C PRO A 48 -14.72 -0.92 -2.25
N ASN A 49 -15.52 -1.89 -1.77
CA ASN A 49 -15.00 -3.22 -1.39
C ASN A 49 -14.27 -3.91 -2.55
N ASN A 50 -14.66 -3.65 -3.80
CA ASN A 50 -13.98 -4.21 -4.97
C ASN A 50 -12.53 -3.73 -5.08
N LEU A 51 -12.26 -2.47 -4.74
CA LEU A 51 -10.90 -1.91 -4.79
C LEU A 51 -10.00 -2.51 -3.69
N SER A 52 -10.55 -2.75 -2.49
CA SER A 52 -9.83 -3.46 -1.44
C SER A 52 -9.54 -4.91 -1.82
N LYS A 53 -10.48 -5.58 -2.51
CA LYS A 53 -10.26 -6.94 -3.02
C LYS A 53 -9.16 -6.99 -4.09
N THR A 54 -9.16 -6.07 -5.04
CA THR A 54 -8.11 -6.00 -6.07
C THR A 54 -6.74 -5.71 -5.44
N ALA A 55 -6.69 -4.81 -4.46
CA ALA A 55 -5.47 -4.52 -3.72
C ALA A 55 -4.96 -5.76 -2.96
N LEU A 56 -5.85 -6.55 -2.35
CA LEU A 56 -5.49 -7.78 -1.65
C LEU A 56 -4.89 -8.82 -2.58
N ILE A 57 -5.56 -9.10 -3.71
CA ILE A 57 -5.09 -10.09 -4.69
C ILE A 57 -3.71 -9.68 -5.22
N PHE A 58 -3.55 -8.40 -5.56
CA PHE A 58 -2.27 -7.86 -6.01
C PHE A 58 -1.17 -7.99 -4.93
N SER A 59 -1.48 -7.65 -3.69
CA SER A 59 -0.52 -7.71 -2.57
C SER A 59 -0.10 -9.14 -2.26
N ILE A 60 -1.01 -10.12 -2.33
CA ILE A 60 -0.68 -11.54 -2.21
C ILE A 60 0.23 -11.98 -3.36
N PHE A 61 -0.05 -11.54 -4.59
CA PHE A 61 0.79 -11.86 -5.75
C PHE A 61 2.22 -11.33 -5.58
N VAL A 62 2.38 -10.08 -5.13
CA VAL A 62 3.68 -9.49 -4.81
C VAL A 62 4.38 -10.29 -3.71
N ALA A 63 3.67 -10.64 -2.63
CA ALA A 63 4.24 -11.39 -1.52
C ALA A 63 4.68 -12.82 -1.87
N LEU A 64 3.95 -13.48 -2.77
CA LEU A 64 4.32 -14.78 -3.32
C LEU A 64 5.56 -14.68 -4.21
N HIS A 65 5.60 -13.68 -5.08
CA HIS A 65 6.74 -13.46 -5.98
C HIS A 65 8.03 -13.19 -5.21
N ASN A 66 7.95 -12.34 -4.19
CA ASN A 66 9.06 -11.97 -3.33
C ASN A 66 9.36 -12.99 -2.20
N GLY A 67 8.64 -14.11 -2.12
CA GLY A 67 8.91 -15.18 -1.15
C GLY A 67 8.65 -14.87 0.33
N HIS A 68 8.14 -13.69 0.69
CA HIS A 68 7.94 -13.25 2.09
C HIS A 68 6.50 -13.45 2.62
N LEU A 69 5.63 -14.13 1.87
CA LEU A 69 4.23 -14.35 2.27
C LEU A 69 4.11 -15.03 3.64
N MET A 70 4.90 -16.07 3.91
CA MET A 70 4.83 -16.80 5.18
C MET A 70 5.23 -15.94 6.38
N SER A 71 6.20 -15.04 6.18
CA SER A 71 6.60 -14.08 7.20
C SER A 71 5.63 -12.92 7.33
N SER A 72 5.01 -12.44 6.25
CA SER A 72 4.10 -11.28 6.30
C SER A 72 2.72 -11.63 6.84
N LEU A 73 2.25 -12.86 6.66
CA LEU A 73 0.93 -13.33 7.10
C LEU A 73 0.66 -13.10 8.62
N PRO A 74 1.53 -13.53 9.56
CA PRO A 74 1.28 -13.29 10.99
C PRO A 74 1.24 -11.81 11.36
N ILE A 75 2.08 -10.97 10.73
CA ILE A 75 2.07 -9.52 10.93
C ILE A 75 0.78 -8.91 10.38
N ALA A 76 0.33 -9.34 9.21
CA ALA A 76 -0.91 -8.87 8.61
C ALA A 76 -2.13 -9.24 9.47
N VAL A 77 -2.17 -10.46 10.03
CA VAL A 77 -3.23 -10.89 10.96
C VAL A 77 -3.20 -10.06 12.23
N LEU A 78 -2.02 -9.82 12.81
CA LEU A 78 -1.89 -8.97 13.99
C LEU A 78 -2.38 -7.55 13.72
N CYS A 79 -1.95 -6.94 12.60
CA CYS A 79 -2.44 -5.63 12.17
C CYS A 79 -3.96 -5.65 12.01
N PHE A 80 -4.52 -6.66 11.34
CA PHE A 80 -5.97 -6.77 11.17
C PHE A 80 -6.71 -6.81 12.50
N VAL A 81 -6.25 -7.58 13.49
CA VAL A 81 -6.87 -7.63 14.82
C VAL A 81 -6.82 -6.26 15.51
N VAL A 82 -5.66 -5.58 15.49
CA VAL A 82 -5.51 -4.26 16.10
C VAL A 82 -6.43 -3.22 15.43
N PHE A 83 -6.44 -3.17 14.10
CA PHE A 83 -7.27 -2.23 13.37
C PHE A 83 -8.77 -2.59 13.44
N LEU A 84 -9.12 -3.86 13.59
CA LEU A 84 -10.50 -4.30 13.86
C LEU A 84 -10.98 -3.78 15.22
N ILE A 85 -10.13 -3.82 16.25
CA ILE A 85 -10.44 -3.24 17.57
C ILE A 85 -10.62 -1.72 17.45
N LEU A 86 -9.74 -1.01 16.73
CA LEU A 86 -9.87 0.43 16.49
C LEU A 86 -11.16 0.79 15.73
N TRP A 87 -11.56 -0.05 14.78
CA TRP A 87 -12.84 0.10 14.09
C TRP A 87 -14.03 -0.14 15.04
N TYR A 88 -13.96 -1.16 15.90
CA TYR A 88 -14.99 -1.42 16.92
C TYR A 88 -15.17 -0.24 17.87
N LEU A 89 -14.06 0.43 18.24
CA LEU A 89 -14.04 1.67 19.01
C LEU A 89 -14.48 2.91 18.21
N ARG A 90 -14.87 2.74 16.93
CA ARG A 90 -15.31 3.81 16.01
C ARG A 90 -14.27 4.90 15.75
N VAL A 91 -12.98 4.58 15.93
CA VAL A 91 -11.87 5.52 15.67
C VAL A 91 -11.57 5.60 14.18
N ILE A 92 -11.61 4.46 13.48
CA ILE A 92 -11.24 4.33 12.06
C ILE A 92 -12.42 3.74 11.26
N GLY A 93 -12.56 4.13 9.99
CA GLY A 93 -13.57 3.59 9.10
C GLY A 93 -13.30 2.14 8.69
N ALA A 94 -14.35 1.31 8.57
CA ALA A 94 -14.22 -0.07 8.10
C ALA A 94 -13.56 -0.18 6.71
N GLY A 95 -13.74 0.83 5.85
CA GLY A 95 -13.09 0.87 4.53
C GLY A 95 -11.58 0.96 4.63
N ASP A 96 -11.08 1.84 5.50
CA ASP A 96 -9.66 2.09 5.71
C ASP A 96 -8.96 0.85 6.29
N VAL A 97 -9.59 0.19 7.25
CA VAL A 97 -9.08 -1.07 7.84
C VAL A 97 -8.94 -2.15 6.77
N LYS A 98 -9.96 -2.34 5.92
CA LYS A 98 -9.92 -3.34 4.84
C LYS A 98 -8.81 -3.03 3.83
N LEU A 99 -8.65 -1.77 3.46
CA LEU A 99 -7.62 -1.36 2.52
C LEU A 99 -6.22 -1.55 3.10
N LEU A 100 -5.98 -1.08 4.33
CA LEU A 100 -4.68 -1.20 5.00
C LEU A 100 -4.27 -2.66 5.17
N CYS A 101 -5.18 -3.51 5.61
CA CYS A 101 -4.89 -4.94 5.78
C CYS A 101 -4.65 -5.65 4.45
N ALA A 102 -5.30 -5.20 3.37
CA ALA A 102 -5.05 -5.72 2.04
C ALA A 102 -3.64 -5.38 1.54
N LEU A 103 -3.18 -4.14 1.75
CA LEU A 103 -1.91 -3.64 1.24
C LEU A 103 -0.69 -4.10 2.06
N ILE A 104 -0.81 -4.22 3.39
CA ILE A 104 0.29 -4.63 4.27
C ILE A 104 0.89 -6.00 3.90
N ILE A 105 0.08 -6.93 3.38
CA ILE A 105 0.54 -8.27 2.99
C ILE A 105 1.64 -8.21 1.93
N GLY A 106 1.57 -7.24 1.02
CA GLY A 106 2.51 -7.05 -0.09
C GLY A 106 3.75 -6.25 0.29
N ILE A 107 3.96 -5.98 1.57
CA ILE A 107 5.11 -5.24 2.10
C ILE A 107 5.96 -6.19 2.92
N GLN A 108 7.28 -6.11 2.75
CA GLN A 108 8.25 -6.83 3.59
C GLN A 108 7.98 -6.56 5.08
N PRO A 109 8.03 -7.61 5.92
CA PRO A 109 7.64 -7.51 7.33
C PRO A 109 8.49 -6.49 8.11
N GLU A 110 9.75 -6.30 7.74
CA GLU A 110 10.67 -5.32 8.33
C GLU A 110 10.21 -3.88 8.11
N LEU A 111 9.53 -3.61 6.99
CA LEU A 111 9.06 -2.29 6.60
C LEU A 111 7.68 -1.96 7.18
N VAL A 112 6.90 -2.96 7.64
CA VAL A 112 5.52 -2.74 8.11
C VAL A 112 5.44 -1.70 9.22
N VAL A 113 6.36 -1.73 10.20
CA VAL A 113 6.35 -0.75 11.29
C VAL A 113 6.60 0.67 10.76
N ALA A 114 7.57 0.82 9.85
CA ALA A 114 7.84 2.10 9.20
C ALA A 114 6.62 2.59 8.39
N THR A 115 5.90 1.67 7.73
CA THR A 115 4.67 2.01 7.00
C THR A 115 3.61 2.58 7.92
N LEU A 116 3.38 1.97 9.08
CA LEU A 116 2.35 2.40 10.03
C LEU A 116 2.67 3.77 10.64
N ILE A 117 3.95 4.01 10.95
CA ILE A 117 4.43 5.32 11.41
C ILE A 117 4.17 6.38 10.33
N PHE A 118 4.48 6.08 9.06
CA PHE A 118 4.29 7.01 7.95
C PHE A 118 2.81 7.29 7.67
N ILE A 119 1.95 6.28 7.79
CA ILE A 119 0.49 6.44 7.72
C ILE A 119 0.01 7.38 8.81
N GLY A 120 0.47 7.20 10.06
CA GLY A 120 0.15 8.07 11.17
C GLY A 120 0.60 9.51 10.94
N PHE A 121 1.82 9.69 10.43
CA PHE A 121 2.37 11.00 10.10
C PHE A 121 1.55 11.72 9.02
N LEU A 122 1.35 11.08 7.87
CA LEU A 122 0.55 11.65 6.77
C LEU A 122 -0.91 11.86 7.18
N GLY A 123 -1.48 10.94 7.96
CA GLY A 123 -2.82 11.09 8.54
C GLY A 123 -2.92 12.34 9.41
N GLY A 124 -1.95 12.57 10.30
CA GLY A 124 -1.86 13.78 11.11
C GLY A 124 -1.76 15.05 10.28
N VAL A 125 -1.00 15.03 9.18
CA VAL A 125 -0.91 16.14 8.22
C VAL A 125 -2.28 16.42 7.59
N VAL A 126 -2.98 15.39 7.09
CA VAL A 126 -4.31 15.54 6.47
C VAL A 126 -5.32 16.11 7.45
N VAL A 127 -5.34 15.60 8.70
CA VAL A 127 -6.21 16.12 9.77
C VAL A 127 -5.92 17.59 10.06
N SER A 128 -4.63 17.95 10.15
CA SER A 128 -4.19 19.33 10.43
C SER A 128 -4.60 20.28 9.31
N ILE A 129 -4.43 19.89 8.04
CA ILE A 129 -4.86 20.67 6.88
C ILE A 129 -6.38 20.87 6.92
N MET A 130 -7.15 19.80 7.16
CA MET A 130 -8.62 19.90 7.26
C MET A 130 -9.07 20.79 8.41
N TYR A 131 -8.37 20.76 9.55
CA TYR A 131 -8.65 21.63 10.69
C TYR A 131 -8.46 23.10 10.35
N ILE A 132 -7.35 23.44 9.69
CA ILE A 132 -7.06 24.81 9.26
C ILE A 132 -8.11 25.28 8.25
N ILE A 133 -8.44 24.47 7.24
CA ILE A 133 -9.47 24.81 6.24
C ILE A 133 -10.83 24.99 6.89
N GLY A 134 -11.22 24.10 7.81
CA GLY A 134 -12.48 24.23 8.54
C GLY A 134 -12.56 25.53 9.33
N LYS A 135 -11.45 25.95 9.96
CA LYS A 135 -11.39 27.21 10.71
C LYS A 135 -11.40 28.46 9.83
N VAL A 136 -10.75 28.41 8.66
CA VAL A 136 -10.63 29.56 7.74
C VAL A 136 -11.88 29.75 6.88
N VAL A 137 -12.44 28.66 6.34
CA VAL A 137 -13.56 28.71 5.38
C VAL A 137 -14.92 28.57 6.08
N GLY A 138 -14.96 28.20 7.37
CA GLY A 138 -16.18 28.06 8.15
C GLY A 138 -17.08 26.89 7.73
N PHE A 139 -16.57 25.96 6.92
CA PHE A 139 -17.28 24.74 6.54
C PHE A 139 -16.99 23.63 7.54
N ASP A 140 -18.03 22.88 7.91
CA ASP A 140 -17.93 21.62 8.63
C ASP A 140 -17.35 20.52 7.72
N SER A 141 -16.08 20.65 7.32
CA SER A 141 -15.36 19.65 6.51
C SER A 141 -15.35 18.25 7.15
N TYR A 142 -15.65 18.15 8.45
CA TYR A 142 -15.75 16.89 9.20
C TYR A 142 -17.04 16.12 8.98
N LYS A 143 -18.15 16.76 8.56
CA LYS A 143 -19.45 16.08 8.39
C LYS A 143 -19.42 14.95 7.36
N LYS A 144 -18.48 15.01 6.41
CA LYS A 144 -18.29 14.01 5.35
C LYS A 144 -17.19 12.98 5.65
N GLY A 145 -16.52 13.08 6.79
CA GLY A 145 -15.37 12.24 7.15
C GLY A 145 -14.04 12.71 6.56
N ILE A 146 -12.94 12.30 7.19
CA ILE A 146 -11.56 12.61 6.80
C ILE A 146 -11.10 11.56 5.77
N PRO A 147 -10.44 11.94 4.66
CA PRO A 147 -10.04 11.01 3.62
C PRO A 147 -8.74 10.31 4.04
N TYR A 148 -8.88 9.32 4.92
CA TYR A 148 -7.76 8.53 5.44
C TYR A 148 -7.26 7.48 4.44
N GLY A 149 -8.00 7.19 3.37
CA GLY A 149 -7.54 6.32 2.30
C GLY A 149 -6.32 6.87 1.58
N ILE A 150 -6.21 8.20 1.44
CA ILE A 150 -5.07 8.89 0.81
C ILE A 150 -3.74 8.58 1.55
N PRO A 151 -3.58 8.90 2.85
CA PRO A 151 -2.32 8.63 3.56
C PRO A 151 -2.00 7.13 3.64
N ILE A 152 -3.01 6.26 3.74
CA ILE A 152 -2.82 4.80 3.71
C ILE A 152 -2.25 4.37 2.36
N ALA A 153 -2.91 4.73 1.26
CA ALA A 153 -2.48 4.34 -0.07
C ALA A 153 -1.09 4.87 -0.42
N LEU A 154 -0.79 6.12 -0.05
CA LEU A 154 0.48 6.77 -0.36
C LEU A 154 1.64 6.11 0.39
N SER A 155 1.45 5.82 1.68
CA SER A 155 2.45 5.11 2.49
C SER A 155 2.68 3.70 1.98
N CYS A 156 1.60 2.94 1.76
CA CYS A 156 1.71 1.56 1.27
C CYS A 156 2.34 1.50 -0.11
N PHE A 157 2.05 2.46 -1.01
CA PHE A 157 2.71 2.55 -2.31
C PHE A 157 4.23 2.67 -2.14
N ILE A 158 4.72 3.64 -1.37
CA ILE A 158 6.15 3.88 -1.18
C ILE A 158 6.86 2.65 -0.60
N PHE A 159 6.33 2.05 0.46
CA PHE A 159 7.01 0.93 1.10
C PHE A 159 6.86 -0.39 0.34
N SER A 160 5.75 -0.57 -0.40
CA SER A 160 5.60 -1.72 -1.29
C SER A 160 6.55 -1.61 -2.49
N THR A 161 6.78 -0.42 -3.06
CA THR A 161 7.79 -0.26 -4.12
C THR A 161 9.21 -0.51 -3.62
N VAL A 162 9.55 -0.05 -2.40
CA VAL A 162 10.82 -0.39 -1.74
C VAL A 162 10.94 -1.91 -1.52
N SER A 163 9.87 -2.55 -1.06
CA SER A 163 9.82 -4.00 -0.86
C SER A 163 9.98 -4.80 -2.17
N ILE A 164 9.48 -4.27 -3.28
CA ILE A 164 9.62 -4.88 -4.60
C ILE A 164 11.07 -4.73 -5.11
N LEU A 165 11.69 -3.57 -4.90
CA LEU A 165 13.06 -3.30 -5.36
C LEU A 165 14.15 -3.96 -4.49
N SER A 166 13.82 -4.29 -3.24
CA SER A 166 14.75 -4.90 -2.29
C SER A 166 14.86 -6.43 -2.42
N ASN A 167 14.11 -7.07 -3.32
CA ASN A 167 14.24 -8.49 -3.66
C ASN A 167 15.03 -8.65 -4.95
#